data_AF-A0A350YL66-F1
#
_entry.id   AF-A0A350YL66-F1
#
_cell.length_a   1.000
_cell.length_b   1.000
_cell.length_c   1.000
_cell.angle_alpha   90.00
_cell.angle_beta   90.00
_cell.angle_gamma   90.00
#
_symmetry.space_group_name_H-M   'P 1'
#
loop_
_entity.id
_entity.type
_entity.pdbx_description
1 polymer ?
#
loop_
_entity_poly.entity_id
_entity_poly.type
_entity_poly.pdbx_seq_one_letter_code
_entity_poly.pdbx_strand_id
1 'polypeptide(L)' 'MHEVSLCESIIKIIERQAEKDRFTRVVEVTLTVGDQSGASLEAMEFCFPMVAKGTVADGAKLIFTPVEGRDLRVSKLEVG' A
#
# COMPACT_ATOMS: atom_id res chain seq x y z
N MET A 1 7.80 8.50 -11.66
CA MET A 1 7.96 9.16 -10.34
C MET A 1 6.63 9.25 -9.59
N HIS A 2 5.50 9.41 -10.30
CA HIS A 2 4.15 9.46 -9.75
C HIS A 2 3.78 8.26 -8.83
N GLU A 3 4.13 7.03 -9.21
CA GLU A 3 3.77 5.81 -8.46
C GLU A 3 4.64 5.61 -7.22
N VAL A 4 5.92 6.02 -7.26
CA VAL A 4 6.81 5.97 -6.10
C VAL A 4 6.27 6.87 -4.98
N SER A 5 5.89 8.11 -5.31
CA SER A 5 5.29 9.03 -4.33
C SER A 5 3.95 8.54 -3.77
N LEU A 6 3.18 7.80 -4.58
CA LEU A 6 1.94 7.17 -4.13
C LEU A 6 2.22 6.06 -3.11
N CYS A 7 3.17 5.16 -3.40
CA CYS A 7 3.60 4.12 -2.47
C CYS A 7 4.17 4.72 -1.17
N GLU A 8 4.99 5.77 -1.24
CA GLU A 8 5.49 6.48 -0.05
C GLU A 8 4.34 7.04 0.80
N SER A 9 3.32 7.61 0.15
CA SER A 9 2.15 8.14 0.83
C SER A 9 1.34 7.04 1.52
N ILE A 10 1.19 5.88 0.86
CA ILE A 10 0.53 4.68 1.41
C ILE A 10 1.29 4.18 2.64
N ILE A 11 2.62 4.02 2.54
CA ILE A 11 3.46 3.56 3.66
C ILE A 11 3.32 4.50 4.86
N LYS A 12 3.37 5.82 4.65
CA LYS A 12 3.14 6.80 5.73
C LYS A 12 1.76 6.68 6.39
N ILE A 13 0.72 6.31 5.63
CA ILE A 13 -0.61 6.04 6.20
C ILE A 13 -0.56 4.79 7.09
N ILE A 14 0.09 3.73 6.60
CA ILE A 14 0.24 2.47 7.33
C ILE A 14 1.04 2.67 8.61
N GLU A 15 2.17 3.39 8.57
CA GLU A 15 2.99 3.69 9.75
C GLU A 15 2.21 4.47 10.81
N ARG A 16 1.45 5.49 10.41
CA ARG A 16 0.57 6.22 11.35
C ARG A 16 -0.51 5.33 11.95
N GLN A 17 -1.00 4.33 11.21
CA GLN A 17 -1.94 3.36 11.75
C GLN A 17 -1.24 2.39 12.70
N ALA A 18 -0.01 1.98 12.39
CA ALA A 18 0.84 1.15 13.24
C ALA A 18 1.09 1.78 14.61
N GLU A 19 1.38 3.08 14.63
CA GLU A 19 1.53 3.83 15.88
C GLU A 19 0.25 3.87 16.72
N LYS A 20 -0.92 4.01 16.07
CA LYS A 20 -2.22 4.08 16.75
C LYS A 20 -2.66 2.73 17.30
N ASP A 21 -2.55 1.68 16.50
CA ASP A 21 -3.03 0.33 16.82
C ASP A 21 -1.95 -0.53 17.50
N ARG A 22 -0.73 0.00 17.62
CA ARG A 22 0.45 -0.61 18.27
C ARG A 22 0.88 -1.94 17.65
N PHE A 23 0.73 -2.10 16.34
CA PHE A 23 1.35 -3.19 15.60
C PHE A 23 2.73 -2.78 15.09
N THR A 24 3.62 -3.75 14.96
CA THR A 24 5.01 -3.53 14.52
C THR A 24 5.31 -4.18 13.17
N ARG A 25 4.38 -4.99 12.64
CA ARG A 25 4.55 -5.73 11.41
C ARG A 25 3.25 -5.89 10.65
N VAL A 26 3.31 -5.60 9.36
CA VAL A 26 2.26 -5.86 8.37
C VAL A 26 2.75 -6.98 7.46
N VAL A 27 1.92 -7.99 7.26
CA VAL A 27 2.22 -9.14 6.38
C VAL A 27 1.51 -9.02 5.02
N GLU A 28 0.38 -8.30 4.97
CA GLU A 28 -0.35 -8.05 3.73
C GLU A 28 -0.98 -6.65 3.72
N VAL A 29 -0.90 -5.97 2.57
CA VAL A 29 -1.55 -4.69 2.29
C VAL A 29 -2.48 -4.89 1.09
N THR A 30 -3.78 -4.67 1.29
CA THR A 30 -4.76 -4.66 0.21
C THR A 30 -5.07 -3.24 -0.22
N LEU A 31 -4.86 -2.95 -1.51
CA LEU A 31 -5.21 -1.71 -2.15
C LEU A 31 -6.43 -1.90 -3.03
N THR A 32 -7.44 -1.06 -2.82
CA THR A 32 -8.53 -0.91 -3.77
C THR A 32 -8.12 0.08 -4.85
N VAL A 33 -8.17 -0.36 -6.10
CA VAL A 33 -7.75 0.44 -7.26
C VAL A 33 -8.86 0.50 -8.29
N GLY A 34 -9.28 1.72 -8.60
CA GLY A 34 -10.26 2.04 -9.62
C GLY A 34 -9.69 1.87 -11.03
N ASP A 35 -10.47 1.31 -11.93
CA ASP A 35 -10.13 1.17 -13.36
C ASP A 35 -9.84 2.50 -14.07
N GLN A 36 -10.38 3.61 -13.55
CA GLN A 36 -10.16 4.97 -14.05
C GLN A 36 -9.20 5.80 -13.17
N SER A 37 -8.54 5.18 -12.18
CA SER A 37 -7.61 5.88 -11.28
C SER A 37 -6.34 6.37 -11.97
N GLY A 38 -5.95 5.75 -13.10
CA GLY A 38 -4.69 6.02 -13.79
C GLY A 38 -3.46 5.47 -13.07
N ALA A 39 -3.62 4.69 -11.99
CA ALA A 39 -2.53 4.04 -11.29
C ALA A 39 -2.04 2.81 -12.07
N SER A 40 -0.72 2.69 -12.25
CA SER A 40 -0.11 1.48 -12.84
C SER A 40 0.15 0.44 -11.74
N LEU A 41 -0.63 -0.64 -11.74
CA LEU A 41 -0.50 -1.74 -10.78
C LEU A 41 0.90 -2.37 -10.83
N GLU A 42 1.42 -2.65 -12.03
CA GLU A 42 2.76 -3.21 -12.22
C GLU A 42 3.85 -2.31 -11.64
N ALA A 43 3.74 -0.99 -11.85
CA ALA A 43 4.69 -0.05 -11.29
C ALA A 43 4.61 -0.01 -9.76
N MET A 44 3.41 -0.11 -9.19
CA MET A 44 3.21 -0.19 -7.74
C MET A 44 3.79 -1.50 -7.16
N GLU A 45 3.58 -2.65 -7.80
CA GLU A 45 4.20 -3.91 -7.40
C GLU A 45 5.72 -3.85 -7.39
N PHE A 46 6.29 -3.14 -8.36
CA PHE A 46 7.73 -2.99 -8.46
C PHE A 46 8.31 -2.02 -7.42
N CYS A 47 7.67 -0.87 -7.19
CA CYS A 47 8.22 0.16 -6.29
C CYS A 47 7.84 -0.05 -4.82
N PHE A 48 6.70 -0.68 -4.52
CA PHE A 48 6.25 -0.93 -3.14
C PHE A 48 7.31 -1.61 -2.26
N PRO A 49 7.94 -2.75 -2.64
CA PRO A 49 8.95 -3.40 -1.79
C PRO A 49 10.19 -2.52 -1.59
N MET A 50 10.53 -1.63 -2.53
CA MET A 50 11.65 -0.71 -2.39
C MET A 50 11.36 0.37 -1.35
N VAL A 51 10.14 0.91 -1.35
CA VAL A 51 9.69 1.96 -0.45
C VAL A 51 9.34 1.40 0.95
N ALA A 52 8.82 0.18 1.01
CA ALA A 52 8.44 -0.48 2.25
C ALA A 52 9.65 -0.96 3.08
N LYS A 53 10.82 -1.08 2.47
CA LYS A 53 12.04 -1.57 3.11
C LYS A 53 12.40 -0.72 4.34
N GLY A 54 12.62 -1.36 5.48
CA GLY A 54 12.90 -0.69 6.75
C GLY A 54 11.70 -0.06 7.45
N THR A 55 10.47 -0.32 6.99
CA THR A 55 9.22 0.15 7.62
C THR A 55 8.43 -1.01 8.23
N VAL A 56 7.29 -0.72 8.87
CA VAL A 56 6.38 -1.76 9.40
C VAL A 56 5.78 -2.67 8.32
N ALA A 57 5.83 -2.26 7.05
CA ALA A 57 5.38 -3.04 5.91
C ALA A 57 6.53 -3.72 5.13
N ASP A 58 7.74 -3.77 5.70
CA ASP A 58 8.86 -4.47 5.09
C ASP A 58 8.54 -5.96 4.93
N GLY A 59 8.67 -6.46 3.70
CA GLY A 59 8.29 -7.82 3.33
C GLY A 59 6.78 -8.08 3.26
N ALA A 60 5.92 -7.06 3.36
CA ALA A 60 4.49 -7.23 3.20
C ALA A 60 4.12 -7.56 1.75
N LYS A 61 3.12 -8.41 1.57
CA LYS A 61 2.53 -8.71 0.26
C LYS A 61 1.56 -7.60 -0.15
N LEU A 62 1.68 -7.11 -1.37
CA LEU A 62 0.72 -6.16 -1.95
C LEU A 62 -0.36 -6.91 -2.73
N ILE A 63 -1.62 -6.65 -2.42
CA ILE A 63 -2.79 -7.22 -3.11
C ILE A 63 -3.62 -6.08 -3.70
N PHE A 64 -4.13 -6.26 -4.92
CA PHE A 64 -5.04 -5.29 -5.54
C PHE A 64 -6.46 -5.84 -5.65
N THR A 65 -7.40 -4.99 -5.28
CA THR A 65 -8.83 -5.23 -5.45
C THR A 65 -9.36 -4.22 -6.47
N PRO A 66 -9.63 -4.64 -7.71
CA PRO A 66 -10.15 -3.76 -8.74
C PRO A 66 -11.58 -3.31 -8.41
N VAL A 67 -11.89 -2.05 -8.64
CA VAL A 67 -13.24 -1.48 -8.53
C VAL A 67 -13.52 -0.55 -9.71
N GLU A 68 -14.80 -0.26 -9.95
CA GLU A 68 -15.19 0.74 -10.95
C GLU A 68 -14.93 2.16 -10.43
N GLY A 69 -14.45 3.04 -11.31
CA GLY A 69 -14.26 4.47 -11.03
C GLY A 69 -12.82 4.83 -10.67
N ARG A 70 -12.66 5.88 -9.86
CA ARG A 70 -11.35 6.51 -9.59
C ARG A 70 -10.83 6.26 -8.17
N ASP A 71 -11.38 5.29 -7.46
CA ASP A 71 -11.01 5.01 -6.07
C ASP A 71 -9.55 4.52 -5.99
N LEU A 72 -8.83 4.95 -4.96
CA LEU A 72 -7.45 4.54 -4.70
C LEU A 72 -7.16 4.65 -3.21
N ARG A 73 -7.23 3.53 -2.50
CA ARG A 73 -7.08 3.52 -1.04
C ARG A 73 -6.63 2.17 -0.50
N VAL A 74 -6.07 2.20 0.70
CA VAL A 74 -5.84 1.01 1.52
C VAL A 74 -7.18 0.53 2.07
N SER A 75 -7.61 -0.68 1.71
CA SER A 75 -8.89 -1.25 2.16
C SER A 75 -8.74 -2.29 3.27
N LYS A 76 -7.59 -2.96 3.34
CA LYS A 76 -7.29 -3.95 4.38
C LYS A 76 -5.79 -4.01 4.68
N LEU A 77 -5.47 -4.24 5.94
CA LEU A 77 -4.12 -4.54 6.42
C LEU A 77 -4.19 -5.84 7.23
N GLU A 78 -3.29 -6.77 6.95
CA GLU A 78 -3.08 -7.94 7.80
C GLU A 78 -1.80 -7.72 8.61
N VAL A 79 -1.95 -7.73 9.93
CA VAL A 79 -0.86 -7.56 10.89
C VAL A 79 -0.41 -8.92 11.41
N GLY A 80 0.90 -9.07 11.65
CA GLY A 80 1.52 -10.30 12.12
C GLY A 80 2.19 -10.16 13.48
#